data_AF-A0A7S3N738-F1
#
_entry.id   AF-A0A7S3N738-F1
#
_cell.length_a   1.000
_cell.length_b   1.000
_cell.length_c   1.000
_cell.angle_alpha   90.00
_cell.angle_beta   90.00
_cell.angle_gamma   90.00
#
_symmetry.space_group_name_H-M   'P 1'
#
loop_
_entity.id
_entity.type
_entity.pdbx_description
1 polymer ?
#
loop_
_entity_poly.entity_id
_entity_poly.type
_entity_poly.pdbx_seq_one_letter_code
_entity_poly.pdbx_strand_id
1 'polypeptide(L)'
;YYSNFDTQTRLVFDIYDFDKDGFVTKEDVRIILSYIPSLKKKRRDHSHKEGLYDQEGGGQEDFNMRIQIQDEISQLIDITFKKKDKINFEEFQQINENITSD
;
A
#
# COMPACT_ATOMS: atom_id res chain seq x y z
N TYR A 1 27.19 2.52 -6.94
CA TYR A 1 26.16 2.75 -5.90
C TYR A 1 24.76 3.00 -6.45
N TYR A 2 24.58 3.40 -7.72
CA TYR A 2 23.26 3.53 -8.36
C TYR A 2 22.53 2.22 -8.67
N SER A 3 23.27 1.12 -8.85
CA SER A 3 22.71 -0.16 -9.30
C SER A 3 21.68 -0.74 -8.33
N ASN A 4 21.83 -0.53 -7.02
CA ASN A 4 20.92 -1.14 -6.05
C ASN A 4 19.57 -0.40 -5.97
N PHE A 5 19.57 0.93 -5.94
CA PHE A 5 18.33 1.70 -5.88
C PHE A 5 17.51 1.56 -7.15
N ASP A 6 18.15 1.63 -8.32
CA ASP A 6 17.49 1.45 -9.61
C ASP A 6 16.90 0.04 -9.74
N THR A 7 17.67 -1.00 -9.39
CA THR A 7 17.21 -2.39 -9.42
C THR A 7 16.07 -2.64 -8.41
N GLN A 8 16.14 -2.04 -7.21
CA GLN A 8 15.06 -2.15 -6.22
C GLN A 8 13.79 -1.44 -6.69
N THR A 9 13.93 -0.25 -7.28
CA THR A 9 12.81 0.54 -7.82
C THR A 9 12.16 -0.19 -8.98
N ARG A 10 12.97 -0.80 -9.87
CA ARG A 10 12.52 -1.65 -10.96
C ARG A 10 11.77 -2.87 -10.45
N LEU A 11 12.31 -3.57 -9.44
CA LEU A 11 11.65 -4.72 -8.84
C LEU A 11 10.29 -4.35 -8.23
N VAL A 12 10.22 -3.20 -7.54
CA VAL A 12 8.96 -2.72 -6.96
C VAL A 12 7.96 -2.35 -8.06
N PHE A 13 8.41 -1.69 -9.13
CA PHE A 13 7.58 -1.38 -10.28
C PHE A 13 7.02 -2.65 -10.93
N ASP A 14 7.87 -3.66 -11.16
CA ASP A 14 7.48 -4.95 -11.75
C ASP A 14 6.49 -5.74 -10.88
N ILE A 15 6.49 -5.50 -9.55
CA ILE A 15 5.47 -6.09 -8.66
C ILE A 15 4.12 -5.42 -8.88
N TYR A 16 4.10 -4.11 -9.14
CA TYR A 16 2.87 -3.36 -9.40
C TYR A 16 2.34 -3.54 -10.83
N ASP A 17 3.21 -3.61 -11.82
CA ASP A 17 2.89 -3.85 -13.24
C ASP A 17 2.70 -5.36 -13.50
N PHE A 18 1.55 -5.90 -13.08
CA PHE A 18 1.27 -7.34 -13.15
C PHE A 18 1.10 -7.84 -14.59
N ASP A 19 0.50 -7.02 -15.47
CA ASP A 19 0.23 -7.35 -16.87
C ASP A 19 1.38 -6.97 -17.81
N LYS A 20 2.42 -6.31 -17.29
CA LYS A 20 3.66 -5.95 -17.98
C LYS A 20 3.42 -5.02 -19.17
N ASP A 21 2.44 -4.13 -19.04
CA ASP A 21 2.12 -3.14 -20.07
C ASP A 21 3.03 -1.90 -19.99
N GLY A 22 3.90 -1.84 -18.97
CA GLY A 22 4.84 -0.74 -18.72
C GLY A 22 4.20 0.44 -17.99
N PHE A 23 2.97 0.28 -17.52
CA PHE A 23 2.23 1.26 -16.74
C PHE A 23 1.73 0.62 -15.45
N VAL A 24 1.66 1.44 -14.41
CA VAL A 24 1.00 1.06 -13.16
C VAL A 24 -0.23 1.93 -13.02
N THR A 25 -1.40 1.29 -12.90
CA THR A 25 -2.66 2.00 -12.65
C THR A 25 -2.91 2.14 -11.15
N LYS A 26 -3.81 3.07 -10.80
CA LYS A 26 -4.29 3.20 -9.41
C LYS A 26 -4.85 1.89 -8.87
N GLU A 27 -5.55 1.13 -9.71
CA GLU A 27 -6.23 -0.09 -9.28
C GLU A 27 -5.22 -1.22 -8.99
N ASP A 28 -4.13 -1.31 -9.76
CA ASP A 28 -3.07 -2.31 -9.51
C ASP A 28 -2.43 -2.14 -8.13
N VAL A 29 -2.10 -0.89 -7.78
CA VAL A 29 -1.54 -0.53 -6.47
C VAL A 29 -2.56 -0.82 -5.37
N ARG A 30 -3.83 -0.44 -5.58
CA ARG A 30 -4.91 -0.69 -4.61
C ARG A 30 -5.08 -2.18 -4.34
N ILE A 31 -5.12 -2.98 -5.39
CA ILE A 31 -5.23 -4.44 -5.35
C ILE A 31 -4.09 -4.98 -4.49
N ILE A 32 -2.84 -4.69 -4.85
CA ILE A 32 -1.66 -5.23 -4.15
C ILE A 32 -1.66 -4.83 -2.68
N LEU A 33 -1.90 -3.55 -2.37
CA LEU A 33 -1.95 -3.07 -0.99
C LEU A 33 -3.09 -3.74 -0.19
N SER A 34 -4.24 -4.01 -0.80
CA SER A 34 -5.37 -4.68 -0.12
C SER A 34 -5.07 -6.13 0.30
N TYR A 35 -4.17 -6.80 -0.43
CA TYR A 35 -3.75 -8.18 -0.16
C TYR A 35 -2.62 -8.27 0.87
N ILE A 36 -1.90 -7.18 1.16
CA ILE A 36 -0.82 -7.18 2.15
C ILE A 36 -1.42 -7.30 3.57
N PRO A 37 -1.20 -8.43 4.28
CA PRO A 37 -1.82 -8.68 5.58
C PRO A 37 -1.30 -7.74 6.70
N SER A 38 -0.09 -7.19 6.54
CA SER A 38 0.56 -6.35 7.55
C SER A 38 -0.08 -4.97 7.72
N LEU A 39 -0.81 -4.45 6.72
CA LEU A 39 -1.61 -3.23 6.87
C LEU A 39 -2.80 -3.43 7.81
N LYS A 40 -3.25 -4.67 7.99
CA LYS A 40 -4.37 -5.05 8.89
C LYS A 40 -3.95 -5.14 10.36
N LYS A 41 -2.65 -5.00 10.64
CA LYS A 41 -2.05 -5.39 11.93
C LYS A 41 -1.30 -4.23 12.60
N LYS A 42 -1.94 -3.07 12.72
CA LYS A 42 -1.47 -2.02 13.64
C LYS A 42 -2.61 -1.48 14.48
N ARG A 43 -2.84 -2.13 15.62
CA ARG A 43 -3.05 -1.58 16.99
C ARG A 43 -3.26 -2.74 17.96
N ARG A 44 -2.22 -3.56 18.18
CA ARG A 44 -2.13 -4.34 19.42
C ARG A 44 -1.00 -3.74 20.21
N ASP A 45 -1.30 -2.59 20.82
CA ASP A 45 -0.51 -2.11 21.93
C ASP A 45 -0.65 -3.14 23.06
N HIS A 46 0.47 -3.51 23.67
CA HIS A 46 0.52 -4.54 24.69
C HIS A 46 -0.11 -4.02 25.99
N SER A 47 -1.42 -4.19 26.14
CA SER A 47 -2.00 -4.44 27.46
C SER A 47 -3.29 -5.25 27.29
N HIS A 48 -3.36 -6.35 28.03
CA HIS A 48 -4.51 -7.25 28.22
C HIS A 48 -4.55 -8.53 27.37
N LYS A 49 -4.02 -9.58 28.02
CA LYS A 49 -4.52 -10.95 28.10
C LYS A 49 -5.06 -11.58 26.81
N GLU A 50 -4.28 -12.51 26.28
CA GLU A 50 -4.77 -13.59 25.42
C GLU A 50 -5.90 -14.34 26.15
N GLY A 51 -7.08 -14.45 25.53
CA GLY A 51 -8.17 -15.29 26.04
C GLY A 51 -9.57 -14.71 26.12
N LEU A 52 -9.88 -13.56 25.52
CA LEU A 52 -11.27 -13.07 25.39
C LEU A 52 -11.77 -13.27 23.95
N TYR A 53 -11.98 -14.54 23.58
CA TYR A 53 -13.04 -14.89 22.62
C TYR A 53 -14.38 -14.70 23.35
N ASP A 54 -14.74 -13.46 23.69
CA ASP A 54 -15.99 -13.17 24.39
C ASP A 54 -17.07 -12.72 23.40
N GLN A 55 -17.73 -13.76 22.89
CA GLN A 55 -19.18 -13.93 22.90
C GLN A 55 -20.13 -12.93 22.22
N GLU A 56 -19.76 -11.74 21.78
CA GLU A 56 -20.66 -10.86 20.98
C GLU A 56 -19.85 -9.71 20.33
N GLY A 57 -19.55 -9.79 19.02
CA GLY A 57 -19.16 -8.57 18.26
C GLY A 57 -17.78 -8.50 17.58
N GLY A 58 -17.08 -9.61 17.36
CA GLY A 58 -15.77 -9.62 16.67
C GLY A 58 -15.76 -9.18 15.19
N GLY A 59 -16.92 -8.94 14.56
CA GLY A 59 -17.01 -8.57 13.13
C GLY A 59 -16.99 -7.06 12.84
N GLN A 60 -17.44 -6.22 13.79
CA GLN A 60 -17.61 -4.78 13.55
C GLN A 60 -16.29 -4.00 13.66
N GLU A 61 -15.43 -4.38 14.61
CA GLU A 61 -14.08 -3.80 14.73
C GLU A 61 -13.21 -4.14 13.52
N ASP A 62 -13.26 -5.39 13.06
CA ASP A 62 -12.60 -5.83 11.84
C ASP A 62 -13.12 -5.10 10.60
N PHE A 63 -14.43 -4.80 10.54
CA PHE A 63 -15.03 -4.07 9.43
C PHE A 63 -14.62 -2.59 9.43
N ASN A 64 -14.72 -1.91 10.57
CA ASN A 64 -14.31 -0.50 10.69
C ASN A 64 -12.81 -0.33 10.42
N MET A 65 -11.98 -1.25 10.91
CA MET A 65 -10.53 -1.29 10.60
C MET A 65 -10.30 -1.45 9.09
N ARG A 66 -11.06 -2.34 8.42
CA ARG A 66 -10.96 -2.52 6.96
C ARG A 66 -11.35 -1.25 6.20
N ILE A 67 -12.39 -0.53 6.63
CA ILE A 67 -12.78 0.75 6.02
C ILE A 67 -11.65 1.77 6.16
N GLN A 68 -11.11 1.93 7.37
CA GLN A 68 -10.01 2.87 7.62
C GLN A 68 -8.78 2.59 6.76
N ILE A 69 -8.38 1.32 6.64
CA ILE A 69 -7.25 0.92 5.79
C ILE A 69 -7.54 1.22 4.32
N GLN A 70 -8.76 0.99 3.85
CA GLN A 70 -9.13 1.31 2.47
C GLN A 70 -9.11 2.83 2.20
N ASP A 71 -9.54 3.64 3.17
CA ASP A 71 -9.45 5.10 3.10
C ASP A 71 -7.99 5.57 3.07
N GLU A 72 -7.13 5.01 3.92
CA GLU A 72 -5.68 5.32 3.94
C GLU A 72 -4.99 4.93 2.62
N ILE A 73 -5.30 3.74 2.09
CA ILE A 73 -4.80 3.29 0.79
C ILE A 73 -5.26 4.25 -0.32
N SER A 74 -6.52 4.69 -0.28
CA SER A 74 -7.05 5.62 -1.28
C SER A 74 -6.35 6.98 -1.21
N GLN A 75 -6.12 7.51 -0.01
CA GLN A 75 -5.38 8.77 0.18
C GLN A 75 -3.93 8.66 -0.32
N LEU A 76 -3.25 7.54 -0.02
CA LEU A 76 -1.89 7.29 -0.49
C LEU A 76 -1.83 7.29 -2.03
N ILE A 77 -2.73 6.55 -2.66
CA ILE A 77 -2.81 6.46 -4.13
C ILE A 77 -3.06 7.84 -4.75
N ASP A 78 -3.96 8.64 -4.17
CA ASP A 78 -4.24 9.97 -4.71
C ASP A 78 -3.04 10.93 -4.60
N ILE A 79 -2.27 10.85 -3.51
CA ILE A 79 -1.02 11.61 -3.34
C ILE A 79 0.02 11.17 -4.37
N THR A 80 0.22 9.87 -4.55
CA THR A 80 1.22 9.32 -5.49
C THR A 80 0.87 9.67 -6.94
N PHE A 81 -0.40 9.53 -7.32
CA PHE A 81 -0.82 9.69 -8.72
C PHE A 81 -1.16 11.14 -9.11
N LYS A 82 -1.31 12.08 -8.15
CA LYS A 82 -1.57 13.51 -8.41
C LYS A 82 -2.65 13.77 -9.48
N LYS A 83 -3.76 12.99 -9.46
CA LYS A 83 -4.88 12.97 -10.43
C LYS A 83 -4.65 12.28 -11.78
N LYS A 84 -3.53 11.57 -11.98
CA LYS A 84 -3.34 10.67 -13.14
C LYS A 84 -3.97 9.31 -12.86
N ASP A 85 -4.46 8.63 -13.89
CA ASP A 85 -5.01 7.27 -13.74
C ASP A 85 -3.93 6.18 -13.81
N LYS A 86 -2.80 6.50 -14.43
CA LYS A 86 -1.65 5.61 -14.61
C LYS A 86 -0.34 6.40 -14.57
N ILE A 87 0.72 5.71 -14.17
CA ILE A 87 2.09 6.24 -14.17
C ILE A 87 3.02 5.26 -14.89
N ASN A 88 4.02 5.78 -15.59
CA ASN A 88 5.08 4.96 -16.18
C ASN A 88 6.29 4.83 -15.23
N PHE A 89 7.26 4.01 -15.61
CA PHE A 89 8.47 3.79 -14.80
C PHE A 89 9.26 5.07 -14.49
N GLU A 90 9.42 5.96 -15.48
CA GLU A 90 10.15 7.22 -15.29
C GLU A 90 9.46 8.13 -14.27
N GLU A 91 8.13 8.24 -14.35
CA GLU A 91 7.32 9.00 -13.40
C GLU A 91 7.37 8.37 -12.00
N PHE A 92 7.32 7.05 -11.92
CA PHE A 92 7.45 6.31 -10.65
C PHE A 92 8.81 6.59 -9.99
N GLN A 93 9.90 6.56 -10.76
CA GLN A 93 11.23 6.88 -10.27
C GLN A 93 11.34 8.33 -9.80
N GLN A 94 10.84 9.29 -10.60
CA GLN A 94 10.83 10.69 -10.22
C GLN A 94 10.05 10.95 -8.93
N ILE A 95 8.90 10.30 -8.74
CA ILE A 95 8.11 10.43 -7.50
C ILE A 95 8.93 9.93 -6.31
N ASN A 96 9.57 8.76 -6.42
CA ASN A 96 10.37 8.19 -5.34
C ASN A 96 11.61 9.03 -5.02
N GLU A 97 12.29 9.56 -6.03
CA GLU A 97 13.46 10.44 -5.83
C GLU A 97 13.08 11.76 -5.16
N ASN A 98 11.95 12.36 -5.57
CA ASN A 98 11.45 13.59 -4.97
C ASN A 98 10.99 13.41 -3.51
N ILE A 99 10.39 12.26 -3.17
CA ILE A 99 9.97 11.94 -1.79
C ILE A 99 11.18 11.59 -0.91
N THR A 100 12.22 10.95 -1.47
CA THR A 100 13.43 10.55 -0.73
C THR A 100 14.37 11.73 -0.45
N SER A 101 14.21 12.85 -1.16
CA SER A 101 15.08 14.03 -1.03
C SER A 101 14.60 15.06 0.00
N ASP A 102 13.41 14.88 0.60
CA ASP A 102 12.87 15.64 1.75
C ASP A 102 13.12 14.87 3.06
#